data_AF-A0A7Z0MES7-F1
#
_entry.id   AF-A0A7Z0MES7-F1
#
_cell.length_a   1.000
_cell.length_b   1.000
_cell.length_c   1.000
_cell.angle_alpha   90.00
_cell.angle_beta   90.00
_cell.angle_gamma   90.00
#
_symmetry.space_group_name_H-M   'P 1'
#
loop_
_entity.id
_entity.type
_entity.pdbx_description
1 polymer ?
#
loop_
_entity_poly.entity_id
_entity_poly.type
_entity_poly.pdbx_seq_one_letter_code
_entity_poly.pdbx_strand_id
1 'polypeptide(L)'
;MLASRFGSLSPVLRSDRPLSDDQIRAVVPSIYADAPHGSRSERYSYIPTAAVLTELRKEGFQPFMVTQTRVRNEDRREHTKHMIRLRHANQVNDSIANEIILLNSHDGTSSYQMLAGAFRFVCANGLVCGDTVADVRIPHKGDVTGQVIEGAYEVLDSFERAQESREAMQAVTLDEGEAHILARAALALKYHDPDKPAPITESQILLPRRYDDRRPDIRLNRSLWLLAEGMRQLKA
;
A
#
# COMPACT_ATOMS: atom_id res chain seq x y z
N MET A 1 6.15 -2.51 4.17
CA MET A 1 6.27 -3.72 3.30
C MET A 1 5.19 -4.70 3.75
N LEU A 2 4.45 -5.33 2.84
CA LEU A 2 3.39 -6.30 3.19
C LEU A 2 3.96 -7.43 4.08
N ALA A 3 3.22 -7.78 5.13
CA ALA A 3 3.59 -8.88 6.02
C ALA A 3 3.55 -10.25 5.33
N SER A 4 2.97 -10.33 4.13
CA SER A 4 2.69 -11.59 3.47
C SER A 4 2.79 -11.51 1.96
N ARG A 5 3.18 -12.64 1.36
CA ARG A 5 3.20 -12.88 -0.09
C ARG A 5 2.11 -13.87 -0.48
N PHE A 6 1.59 -13.72 -1.69
CA PHE A 6 0.67 -14.65 -2.34
C PHE A 6 1.44 -15.43 -3.41
N GLY A 7 1.26 -16.75 -3.44
CA GLY A 7 1.97 -17.62 -4.38
C GLY A 7 1.51 -17.45 -5.83
N SER A 8 2.30 -17.94 -6.78
CA SER A 8 1.87 -18.05 -8.17
C SER A 8 0.60 -18.90 -8.26
N LEU A 9 -0.37 -18.49 -9.10
CA LEU A 9 -1.69 -19.12 -9.24
C LEU A 9 -2.64 -18.98 -8.04
N SER A 10 -2.37 -18.05 -7.12
CA SER A 10 -3.37 -17.66 -6.11
C SER A 10 -4.62 -17.07 -6.81
N PRO A 11 -5.84 -17.43 -6.38
CA PRO A 11 -7.05 -16.78 -6.88
C PRO A 11 -6.95 -15.26 -6.76
N VAL A 12 -7.18 -14.56 -7.85
CA VAL A 12 -7.11 -13.10 -7.90
C VAL A 12 -8.17 -12.59 -8.86
N LEU A 13 -8.89 -11.56 -8.43
CA LEU A 13 -9.80 -10.80 -9.28
C LEU A 13 -9.33 -9.34 -9.30
N ARG A 14 -9.31 -8.76 -10.49
CA ARG A 14 -8.95 -7.36 -10.73
C ARG A 14 -9.95 -6.75 -11.69
N SER A 15 -10.27 -5.49 -11.47
CA SER A 15 -11.23 -4.76 -12.28
C SER A 15 -10.87 -3.28 -12.27
N ASP A 16 -11.16 -2.58 -13.37
CA ASP A 16 -11.07 -1.11 -13.46
C ASP A 16 -12.32 -0.43 -12.87
N ARG A 17 -13.33 -1.23 -12.52
CA ARG A 17 -14.55 -0.79 -11.83
C ARG A 17 -14.65 -1.43 -10.44
N PRO A 18 -15.34 -0.79 -9.47
CA PRO A 18 -15.61 -1.38 -8.17
C PRO A 18 -16.14 -2.82 -8.25
N LEU A 19 -15.59 -3.72 -7.44
CA LEU A 19 -16.03 -5.10 -7.31
C LEU A 19 -17.25 -5.20 -6.39
N SER A 20 -18.27 -5.92 -6.84
CA SER A 20 -19.43 -6.29 -6.03
C SER A 20 -19.11 -7.44 -5.07
N ASP A 21 -19.94 -7.62 -4.04
CA ASP A 21 -19.73 -8.68 -3.06
C ASP A 21 -19.85 -10.07 -3.66
N ASP A 22 -20.75 -10.28 -4.61
CA ASP A 22 -20.90 -11.56 -5.31
C ASP A 22 -19.65 -11.92 -6.11
N GLN A 23 -19.05 -10.93 -6.79
CA GLN A 23 -17.80 -11.10 -7.52
C GLN A 23 -16.64 -11.44 -6.58
N ILE A 24 -16.55 -10.75 -5.43
CA ILE A 24 -15.52 -11.02 -4.44
C ILE A 24 -15.70 -12.42 -3.84
N ARG A 25 -16.93 -12.78 -3.45
CA ARG A 25 -17.26 -14.08 -2.83
C ARG A 25 -16.95 -15.25 -3.76
N ALA A 26 -17.18 -15.08 -5.07
CA ALA A 26 -16.88 -16.12 -6.06
C ALA A 26 -15.38 -16.47 -6.13
N VAL A 27 -14.49 -15.48 -5.98
CA VAL A 27 -13.03 -15.67 -6.16
C VAL A 27 -12.29 -15.79 -4.83
N VAL A 28 -12.73 -15.03 -3.84
CA VAL A 28 -12.09 -14.86 -2.53
C VAL A 28 -13.13 -15.05 -1.42
N PRO A 29 -13.71 -16.25 -1.28
CA PRO A 29 -14.76 -16.53 -0.29
C PRO A 29 -14.30 -16.27 1.15
N SER A 30 -13.00 -16.36 1.42
CA SER A 30 -12.45 -16.18 2.77
C SER A 30 -12.65 -14.80 3.38
N ILE A 31 -13.00 -13.78 2.59
CA ILE A 31 -13.36 -12.46 3.10
C ILE A 31 -14.68 -12.49 3.89
N TYR A 32 -15.58 -13.40 3.52
CA TYR A 32 -16.95 -13.49 4.04
C TYR A 32 -17.18 -14.69 4.95
N ALA A 33 -16.13 -15.25 5.55
CA ALA A 33 -16.33 -16.22 6.61
C ALA A 33 -17.08 -15.56 7.78
N ASP A 34 -18.03 -16.26 8.39
CA ASP A 34 -18.77 -15.72 9.54
C ASP A 34 -18.02 -15.95 10.87
N ALA A 35 -17.06 -16.86 10.87
CA ALA A 35 -16.32 -17.31 12.05
C ALA A 35 -14.85 -17.63 11.73
N PRO A 36 -13.95 -17.66 12.73
CA PRO A 36 -12.60 -18.18 12.54
C PRO A 36 -12.62 -19.68 12.20
N HIS A 37 -11.56 -20.18 11.55
CA HIS A 37 -11.42 -21.61 11.31
C HIS A 37 -11.42 -22.39 12.63
N GLY A 38 -12.07 -23.56 12.68
CA GLY A 38 -12.16 -24.40 13.90
C GLY A 38 -10.83 -24.88 14.51
N SER A 39 -9.70 -24.58 13.87
CA SER A 39 -8.36 -24.83 14.42
C SER A 39 -7.87 -23.71 15.34
N ARG A 40 -8.65 -22.65 15.52
CA ARG A 40 -8.33 -21.50 16.37
C ARG A 40 -8.87 -21.72 17.78
N SER A 41 -8.03 -21.41 18.77
CA SER A 41 -8.42 -21.46 20.18
C SER A 41 -9.31 -20.27 20.56
N GLU A 42 -10.00 -20.35 21.69
CA GLU A 42 -10.79 -19.26 22.27
C GLU A 42 -10.02 -17.95 22.48
N ARG A 43 -8.69 -18.00 22.61
CA ARG A 43 -7.83 -16.81 22.71
C ARG A 43 -7.70 -16.03 21.40
N TYR A 44 -8.15 -16.59 20.28
CA TYR A 44 -8.05 -15.97 18.97
C TYR A 44 -9.18 -14.95 18.79
N SER A 45 -8.81 -13.69 18.62
CA SER A 45 -9.78 -12.62 18.39
C SER A 45 -10.08 -12.51 16.89
N TYR A 46 -11.32 -12.82 16.52
CA TYR A 46 -11.80 -12.77 15.14
C TYR A 46 -11.97 -11.33 14.66
N ILE A 47 -11.49 -11.03 13.45
CA ILE A 47 -11.67 -9.74 12.79
C ILE A 47 -12.45 -9.98 11.49
N PRO A 48 -13.76 -9.64 11.43
CA PRO A 48 -14.60 -9.87 10.27
C PRO A 48 -14.22 -8.93 9.12
N THR A 49 -13.55 -9.46 8.10
CA THR A 49 -13.10 -8.66 6.96
C THR A 49 -14.26 -8.04 6.18
N ALA A 50 -15.37 -8.76 6.02
CA ALA A 50 -16.59 -8.25 5.37
C ALA A 50 -17.18 -7.02 6.10
N ALA A 51 -17.14 -7.00 7.44
CA ALA A 51 -17.60 -5.85 8.21
C ALA A 51 -16.69 -4.63 8.00
N VAL A 52 -15.37 -4.84 8.07
CA VAL A 52 -14.40 -3.77 7.78
C VAL A 52 -14.55 -3.23 6.36
N LEU A 53 -14.75 -4.11 5.36
CA LEU A 53 -15.00 -3.71 3.98
C LEU A 53 -16.28 -2.87 3.87
N THR A 54 -17.32 -3.21 4.62
CA THR A 54 -18.59 -2.46 4.63
C THR A 54 -18.40 -1.06 5.18
N GLU A 55 -17.67 -0.90 6.29
CA GLU A 55 -17.37 0.43 6.85
C GLU A 55 -16.51 1.26 5.89
N LEU A 56 -15.46 0.67 5.30
CA LEU A 56 -14.62 1.38 4.32
C LEU A 56 -15.42 1.84 3.08
N ARG A 57 -16.43 1.09 2.66
CA ARG A 57 -17.34 1.51 1.57
C ARG A 57 -18.17 2.74 1.94
N LYS A 58 -18.58 2.89 3.20
CA LYS A 58 -19.29 4.10 3.67
C LYS A 58 -18.39 5.33 3.58
N GLU A 59 -17.10 5.14 3.85
CA GLU A 59 -16.05 6.16 3.68
C GLU A 59 -15.60 6.35 2.22
N GLY A 60 -16.34 5.81 1.24
CA GLY A 60 -16.08 6.03 -0.19
C GLY A 60 -14.98 5.14 -0.79
N PHE A 61 -14.40 4.21 -0.04
CA PHE A 61 -13.41 3.26 -0.55
C PHE A 61 -14.07 2.05 -1.21
N GLN A 62 -13.69 1.80 -2.45
CA GLN A 62 -14.24 0.72 -3.26
C GLN A 62 -13.16 -0.32 -3.59
N PRO A 63 -13.46 -1.62 -3.56
CA PRO A 63 -12.49 -2.68 -3.86
C PRO A 63 -12.28 -2.82 -5.37
N PHE A 64 -11.02 -2.87 -5.82
CA PHE A 64 -10.66 -3.05 -7.24
C PHE A 64 -9.81 -4.31 -7.48
N MET A 65 -9.21 -4.84 -6.42
CA MET A 65 -8.47 -6.10 -6.48
C MET A 65 -8.67 -6.89 -5.20
N VAL A 66 -8.91 -8.18 -5.34
CA VAL A 66 -8.96 -9.14 -4.22
C VAL A 66 -8.14 -10.37 -4.56
N THR A 67 -7.54 -11.00 -3.56
CA THR A 67 -6.84 -12.27 -3.71
C THR A 67 -6.85 -13.05 -2.41
N GLN A 68 -6.78 -14.38 -2.50
CA GLN A 68 -6.50 -15.25 -1.35
C GLN A 68 -5.41 -16.26 -1.66
N THR A 69 -4.83 -16.81 -0.59
CA THR A 69 -3.85 -17.88 -0.70
C THR A 69 -4.52 -19.14 -1.24
N ARG A 70 -3.86 -19.79 -2.21
CA ARG A 70 -4.27 -21.13 -2.64
C ARG A 70 -3.90 -22.14 -1.56
N VAL A 71 -4.88 -22.89 -1.07
CA VAL A 71 -4.69 -23.95 -0.08
C VAL A 71 -4.81 -25.33 -0.73
N ARG A 72 -4.13 -26.32 -0.16
CA ARG A 72 -4.27 -27.74 -0.54
C ARG A 72 -5.41 -28.42 0.20
N ASN A 73 -5.67 -28.01 1.45
CA ASN A 73 -6.77 -28.49 2.26
C ASN A 73 -7.99 -27.59 2.02
N GLU A 74 -9.09 -28.17 1.54
CA GLU A 74 -10.33 -27.46 1.21
C GLU A 74 -10.99 -26.82 2.44
N ASP A 75 -10.87 -27.43 3.62
CA ASP A 75 -11.43 -26.91 4.88
C ASP A 75 -10.87 -25.52 5.23
N ARG A 76 -9.66 -25.21 4.76
CA ARG A 76 -9.02 -23.91 4.97
C ARG A 76 -9.37 -22.87 3.92
N ARG A 77 -10.03 -23.26 2.82
CA ARG A 77 -10.25 -22.38 1.67
C ARG A 77 -11.06 -21.14 2.03
N GLU A 78 -11.98 -21.28 2.97
CA GLU A 78 -12.87 -20.21 3.44
C GLU A 78 -12.28 -19.39 4.58
N HIS A 79 -11.09 -19.73 5.10
CA HIS A 79 -10.50 -18.99 6.22
C HIS A 79 -9.06 -18.56 5.96
N THR A 80 -8.53 -18.91 4.80
CA THR A 80 -7.14 -18.64 4.45
C THR A 80 -6.88 -17.15 4.34
N LYS A 81 -5.60 -16.80 4.34
CA LYS A 81 -5.13 -15.44 4.18
C LYS A 81 -5.61 -14.84 2.87
N HIS A 82 -6.14 -13.62 2.95
CA HIS A 82 -6.67 -12.84 1.85
C HIS A 82 -6.22 -11.39 1.91
N MET A 83 -6.35 -10.70 0.78
CA MET A 83 -6.02 -9.29 0.64
C MET A 83 -7.05 -8.60 -0.24
N ILE A 84 -7.39 -7.37 0.14
CA ILE A 84 -8.25 -6.44 -0.60
C ILE A 84 -7.43 -5.18 -0.87
N ARG A 85 -7.48 -4.66 -2.10
CA ARG A 85 -7.00 -3.31 -2.42
C ARG A 85 -8.19 -2.43 -2.76
N LEU A 86 -8.32 -1.35 -2.01
CA LEU A 86 -9.39 -0.38 -2.16
C LEU A 86 -8.83 0.95 -2.64
N ARG A 87 -9.65 1.68 -3.40
CA ARG A 87 -9.38 3.07 -3.82
C ARG A 87 -10.57 3.93 -3.47
N HIS A 88 -10.33 5.19 -3.17
CA HIS A 88 -11.43 6.15 -3.04
C HIS A 88 -12.13 6.34 -4.39
N ALA A 89 -13.46 6.40 -4.40
CA ALA A 89 -14.27 6.48 -5.63
C ALA A 89 -13.91 7.67 -6.53
N ASN A 90 -13.36 8.75 -5.96
CA ASN A 90 -12.97 9.94 -6.70
C ASN A 90 -11.59 9.85 -7.39
N GLN A 91 -10.78 8.83 -7.09
CA GLN A 91 -9.39 8.71 -7.58
C GLN A 91 -9.18 7.53 -8.53
N VAL A 92 -10.26 6.97 -9.09
CA VAL A 92 -10.23 5.69 -9.82
C VAL A 92 -9.43 5.78 -11.13
N ASN A 93 -9.33 6.96 -11.74
CA ASN A 93 -8.66 7.20 -13.02
C ASN A 93 -7.31 7.92 -12.92
N ASP A 94 -6.78 8.14 -11.72
CA ASP A 94 -5.49 8.79 -11.55
C ASP A 94 -4.33 7.82 -11.82
N SER A 95 -3.28 8.33 -12.46
CA SER A 95 -2.02 7.58 -12.68
C SER A 95 -1.36 7.12 -11.36
N ILE A 96 -1.68 7.80 -10.26
CA ILE A 96 -1.33 7.48 -8.88
C ILE A 96 -2.61 7.55 -8.06
N ALA A 97 -3.06 6.43 -7.52
CA ALA A 97 -4.22 6.37 -6.65
C ALA A 97 -3.77 6.17 -5.19
N ASN A 98 -4.46 6.85 -4.25
CA ASN A 98 -4.35 6.48 -2.86
C ASN A 98 -5.11 5.16 -2.67
N GLU A 99 -4.40 4.13 -2.21
CA GLU A 99 -5.01 2.84 -1.95
C GLU A 99 -4.88 2.44 -0.49
N ILE A 100 -5.93 1.77 -0.01
CA ILE A 100 -5.87 0.97 1.20
C ILE A 100 -5.61 -0.46 0.79
N ILE A 101 -4.58 -1.08 1.36
CA ILE A 101 -4.35 -2.52 1.24
C ILE A 101 -4.68 -3.16 2.59
N LEU A 102 -5.77 -3.92 2.61
CA LEU A 102 -6.19 -4.70 3.76
C LEU A 102 -5.73 -6.14 3.56
N LEU A 103 -5.04 -6.70 4.54
CA LEU A 103 -4.63 -8.10 4.59
C LEU A 103 -5.10 -8.72 5.90
N ASN A 104 -5.70 -9.91 5.81
CA ASN A 104 -6.21 -10.62 6.97
C ASN A 104 -6.15 -12.13 6.74
N SER A 105 -6.31 -12.92 7.80
CA SER A 105 -6.54 -14.36 7.74
C SER A 105 -7.46 -14.77 8.87
N HIS A 106 -8.33 -15.75 8.64
CA HIS A 106 -9.26 -16.25 9.66
C HIS A 106 -8.82 -17.62 10.23
N ASP A 107 -7.74 -18.17 9.69
CA ASP A 107 -7.07 -19.37 10.19
C ASP A 107 -5.80 -19.05 11.01
N GLY A 108 -5.54 -17.75 11.26
CA GLY A 108 -4.43 -17.26 12.07
C GLY A 108 -3.04 -17.49 11.48
N THR A 109 -2.94 -17.63 10.15
CA THR A 109 -1.66 -17.72 9.43
C THR A 109 -1.01 -16.36 9.19
N SER A 110 -1.74 -15.27 9.40
CA SER A 110 -1.27 -13.89 9.35
C SER A 110 -1.99 -13.03 10.38
N SER A 111 -1.37 -11.93 10.80
CA SER A 111 -2.07 -10.85 11.49
C SER A 111 -2.95 -10.08 10.51
N TYR A 112 -3.88 -9.30 11.08
CA TYR A 112 -4.54 -8.24 10.36
C TYR A 112 -3.53 -7.11 10.08
N GLN A 113 -3.58 -6.57 8.87
CA GLN A 113 -2.76 -5.44 8.45
C GLN A 113 -3.58 -4.51 7.55
N MET A 114 -3.53 -3.22 7.83
CA MET A 114 -4.05 -2.17 6.95
C MET A 114 -2.92 -1.22 6.58
N LEU A 115 -2.70 -1.05 5.28
CA LEU A 115 -1.69 -0.16 4.73
C LEU A 115 -2.37 0.95 3.93
N ALA A 116 -2.07 2.20 4.25
CA ALA A 116 -2.39 3.34 3.39
C ALA A 116 -1.14 3.75 2.60
N GLY A 117 -1.31 4.03 1.32
CA GLY A 117 -0.25 4.62 0.53
C GLY A 117 -0.70 5.11 -0.84
N ALA A 118 0.18 5.89 -1.47
CA ALA A 118 0.01 6.30 -2.85
C ALA A 118 0.69 5.25 -3.75
N PHE A 119 -0.11 4.52 -4.55
CA PHE A 119 0.40 3.46 -5.41
C PHE A 119 0.14 3.78 -6.88
N ARG A 120 1.18 3.61 -7.72
CA ARG A 120 1.06 3.76 -9.17
C ARG A 120 0.27 2.60 -9.78
N PHE A 121 -0.52 2.89 -10.81
CA PHE A 121 -1.41 1.92 -11.47
C PHE A 121 -0.69 0.65 -12.00
N VAL A 122 0.57 0.77 -12.39
CA VAL A 122 1.44 -0.37 -12.82
C VAL A 122 1.70 -1.42 -11.73
N CYS A 123 1.32 -1.14 -10.48
CA CYS A 123 1.31 -2.10 -9.37
C CYS A 123 0.17 -3.13 -9.47
N ALA A 124 -0.61 -3.14 -10.56
CA ALA A 124 -1.66 -4.12 -10.83
C ALA A 124 -1.17 -5.57 -10.69
N ASN A 125 0.12 -5.86 -10.92
CA ASN A 125 0.70 -7.20 -10.75
C ASN A 125 0.81 -7.70 -9.28
N GLY A 126 0.32 -6.94 -8.30
CA GLY A 126 0.47 -7.28 -6.87
C GLY A 126 1.85 -6.93 -6.31
N LEU A 127 2.71 -6.28 -7.10
CA LEU A 127 3.92 -5.62 -6.63
C LEU A 127 3.54 -4.26 -6.08
N VAL A 128 3.51 -4.15 -4.75
CA VAL A 128 3.27 -2.87 -4.07
C VAL A 128 4.55 -2.04 -4.15
N CYS A 129 4.58 -1.06 -5.04
CA CYS A 129 5.66 -0.08 -5.15
C CYS A 129 5.03 1.31 -5.00
N GLY A 130 5.16 1.88 -3.81
CA GLY A 130 4.58 3.16 -3.44
C GLY A 130 4.94 3.50 -2.01
N ASP A 131 4.50 4.67 -1.60
CA ASP A 131 4.96 5.29 -0.38
C ASP A 131 3.94 4.97 0.68
N THR A 132 4.38 4.21 1.68
CA THR A 132 3.51 3.80 2.79
C THR A 132 3.39 4.98 3.72
N VAL A 133 2.18 5.51 3.84
CA VAL A 133 1.89 6.67 4.68
C VAL A 133 1.44 6.21 6.07
N ALA A 134 0.75 5.05 6.15
CA ALA A 134 0.44 4.37 7.40
C ALA A 134 0.51 2.84 7.25
N ASP A 135 0.96 2.13 8.30
CA ASP A 135 1.05 0.66 8.39
C ASP A 135 0.56 0.19 9.76
N VAL A 136 -0.73 -0.11 9.84
CA VAL A 136 -1.37 -0.62 11.06
C VAL A 136 -1.35 -2.14 11.05
N ARG A 137 -0.88 -2.75 12.16
CA ARG A 137 -0.83 -4.21 12.31
C ARG A 137 -1.42 -4.62 13.64
N ILE A 138 -2.40 -5.52 13.56
CA ILE A 138 -3.19 -5.93 14.72
C ILE A 138 -3.06 -7.45 14.87
N PRO A 139 -2.43 -7.95 15.95
CA PRO A 139 -2.43 -9.37 16.24
C PRO A 139 -3.86 -9.82 16.59
N HIS A 140 -4.21 -11.06 16.23
CA HIS A 140 -5.52 -11.66 16.57
C HIS A 140 -5.60 -12.08 18.05
N LYS A 141 -5.29 -11.16 18.97
CA LYS A 141 -5.27 -11.38 20.41
C LYS A 141 -5.59 -10.08 21.16
N GLY A 142 -6.44 -10.19 22.17
CA GLY A 142 -6.85 -9.05 23.00
C GLY A 142 -8.00 -8.27 22.38
N ASP A 143 -8.10 -6.98 22.72
CA ASP A 143 -9.10 -6.07 22.16
C ASP A 143 -8.73 -5.67 20.73
N VAL A 144 -9.22 -6.44 19.77
CA VAL A 144 -8.99 -6.17 18.35
C VAL A 144 -9.96 -5.14 17.78
N THR A 145 -11.15 -5.00 18.34
CA THR A 145 -12.19 -4.13 17.78
C THR A 145 -11.77 -2.66 17.92
N GLY A 146 -11.33 -2.26 19.11
CA GLY A 146 -10.83 -0.90 19.34
C GLY A 146 -9.63 -0.57 18.44
N GLN A 147 -8.66 -1.48 18.37
CA GLN A 147 -7.47 -1.31 17.53
C GLN A 147 -7.79 -1.20 16.03
N VAL A 148 -8.78 -1.96 15.53
CA VAL A 148 -9.17 -1.91 14.12
C VAL A 148 -9.82 -0.57 13.79
N ILE A 149 -10.66 -0.05 14.69
CA ILE A 149 -11.33 1.24 14.52
C ILE A 149 -10.30 2.38 14.54
N GLU A 150 -9.46 2.43 15.57
CA GLU A 150 -8.41 3.45 15.71
C GLU A 150 -7.45 3.42 14.51
N GLY A 151 -7.01 2.22 14.13
CA GLY A 151 -6.15 2.03 12.97
C GLY A 151 -6.79 2.44 11.65
N ALA A 152 -8.10 2.29 11.50
CA ALA A 152 -8.80 2.77 10.30
C ALA A 152 -8.80 4.30 10.21
N TYR A 153 -9.05 5.01 11.33
CA TYR A 153 -8.97 6.47 11.36
C TYR A 153 -7.56 6.98 11.07
N GLU A 154 -6.52 6.36 11.64
CA GLU A 154 -5.13 6.70 11.34
C GLU A 154 -4.82 6.59 9.83
N VAL A 155 -5.28 5.52 9.20
CA VAL A 155 -5.11 5.28 7.76
C VAL A 155 -5.86 6.34 6.94
N LEU A 156 -7.09 6.70 7.32
CA LEU A 156 -7.89 7.70 6.62
C LEU A 156 -7.28 9.11 6.70
N ASP A 157 -6.90 9.55 7.90
CA ASP A 157 -6.29 10.87 8.14
C ASP A 157 -4.94 11.01 7.44
N SER A 158 -4.22 9.90 7.26
CA SER A 158 -2.92 9.91 6.60
C SER A 158 -2.99 10.33 5.12
N PHE A 159 -4.13 10.11 4.45
CA PHE A 159 -4.25 10.38 3.01
C PHE A 159 -4.25 11.86 2.66
N GLU A 160 -4.82 12.72 3.50
CA GLU A 160 -4.83 14.17 3.25
C GLU A 160 -3.40 14.72 3.21
N ARG A 161 -2.60 14.39 4.24
CA ARG A 161 -1.18 14.78 4.32
C ARG A 161 -0.36 14.23 3.15
N ALA A 162 -0.64 13.00 2.73
CA ALA A 162 0.04 12.39 1.59
C ALA A 162 -0.33 13.08 0.27
N GLN A 163 -1.60 13.43 0.10
CA GLN A 163 -2.10 14.13 -1.07
C GLN A 163 -1.49 15.53 -1.18
N GLU A 164 -1.52 16.31 -0.10
CA GLU A 164 -0.93 17.65 -0.06
C GLU A 164 0.57 17.62 -0.37
N SER A 165 1.31 16.71 0.28
CA SER A 165 2.74 16.54 0.02
C SER A 165 3.00 16.20 -1.45
N ARG A 166 2.18 15.31 -2.02
CA ARG A 166 2.28 14.91 -3.44
C ARG A 166 1.99 16.06 -4.39
N GLU A 167 0.91 16.81 -4.17
CA GLU A 167 0.51 17.95 -5.01
C GLU A 167 1.56 19.07 -4.95
N ALA A 168 2.02 19.42 -3.74
CA ALA A 168 3.07 20.41 -3.55
C ALA A 168 4.36 20.02 -4.29
N MET A 169 4.70 18.73 -4.31
CA MET A 169 5.87 18.25 -5.06
C MET A 169 5.65 18.20 -6.56
N GLN A 170 4.47 17.81 -7.04
CA GLN A 170 4.15 17.81 -8.47
C GLN A 170 4.13 19.22 -9.06
N ALA A 171 3.84 20.23 -8.25
CA ALA A 171 3.91 21.63 -8.64
C ALA A 171 5.36 22.12 -8.86
N VAL A 172 6.37 21.42 -8.32
CA VAL A 172 7.78 21.78 -8.51
C VAL A 172 8.27 21.23 -9.85
N THR A 173 8.45 22.13 -10.81
CA THR A 173 9.17 21.86 -12.06
C THR A 173 10.60 22.33 -11.92
N LEU A 174 11.57 21.47 -12.24
CA LEU A 174 13.00 21.80 -12.24
C LEU A 174 13.52 21.78 -13.67
N ASP A 175 14.36 22.75 -14.02
CA ASP A 175 15.19 22.61 -15.21
C ASP A 175 16.36 21.64 -14.99
N GLU A 176 17.16 21.40 -16.03
CA GLU A 176 18.30 20.47 -15.96
C GLU A 176 19.35 20.89 -14.92
N GLY A 177 19.61 22.20 -14.80
CA GLY A 177 20.57 22.75 -13.84
C GLY A 177 20.06 22.64 -12.40
N GLU A 178 18.80 23.00 -12.18
CA GLU A 178 18.12 22.89 -10.89
C GLU A 178 18.02 21.44 -10.42
N ALA A 179 17.73 20.49 -11.32
CA ALA A 179 17.73 19.06 -11.03
C ALA A 179 19.12 18.56 -10.61
N HIS A 180 20.17 19.03 -11.27
CA HIS A 180 21.55 18.72 -10.91
C HIS A 180 21.95 19.27 -9.53
N ILE A 181 21.55 20.51 -9.21
CA ILE A 181 21.78 21.12 -7.89
C ILE A 181 21.06 20.33 -6.80
N LEU A 182 19.79 19.96 -7.04
CA LEU A 182 19.02 19.15 -6.10
C LEU A 182 19.65 17.77 -5.89
N ALA A 183 20.07 17.10 -6.97
CA ALA A 183 20.74 15.80 -6.89
C ALA A 183 22.05 15.89 -6.08
N ARG A 184 22.83 16.95 -6.26
CA ARG A 184 24.05 17.21 -5.48
C ARG A 184 23.75 17.41 -3.99
N ALA A 185 22.77 18.26 -3.68
CA ALA A 185 22.37 18.52 -2.29
C ALA A 185 21.88 17.23 -1.61
N ALA A 186 21.11 16.42 -2.34
CA ALA A 186 20.62 15.14 -1.87
C ALA A 186 21.73 14.11 -1.64
N LEU A 187 22.75 14.08 -2.51
CA LEU A 187 23.93 13.24 -2.33
C LEU A 187 24.73 13.63 -1.10
N ALA A 188 25.00 14.92 -0.92
CA ALA A 188 25.67 15.44 0.27
C ALA A 188 24.89 15.08 1.54
N LEU A 189 23.55 15.12 1.49
CA LEU A 189 22.70 14.76 2.63
C LEU A 189 22.60 13.25 2.89
N LYS A 190 22.81 12.41 1.88
CA LYS A 190 22.78 10.95 2.09
C LYS A 190 24.15 10.42 2.49
N TYR A 191 25.19 10.98 1.90
CA TYR A 191 26.59 10.59 2.05
C TYR A 191 27.36 11.75 2.67
N HIS A 192 27.00 12.11 3.90
CA HIS A 192 27.61 13.21 4.66
C HIS A 192 29.03 12.95 5.15
N ASP A 193 29.51 11.70 5.06
CA ASP A 193 30.82 11.29 5.53
C ASP A 193 31.91 11.92 4.64
N PRO A 194 32.71 12.88 5.14
CA PRO A 194 33.73 13.56 4.34
C PRO A 194 34.80 12.61 3.81
N ASP A 195 35.02 11.49 4.52
CA ASP A 195 36.03 10.49 4.18
C ASP A 195 35.49 9.42 3.22
N LYS A 196 34.19 9.45 2.89
CA LYS A 196 33.55 8.53 1.96
C LYS A 196 32.65 9.29 0.98
N PRO A 197 33.19 9.66 -0.21
CA PRO A 197 32.38 10.30 -1.22
C PRO A 197 31.22 9.39 -1.65
N ALA A 198 30.14 10.02 -2.13
CA ALA A 198 28.98 9.29 -2.62
C ALA A 198 29.39 8.26 -3.69
N PRO A 199 28.93 6.99 -3.59
CA PRO A 199 29.28 5.94 -4.55
C PRO A 199 28.59 6.10 -5.91
N ILE A 200 27.78 7.14 -6.09
CA ILE A 200 27.00 7.43 -7.29
C ILE A 200 27.00 8.94 -7.58
N THR A 201 26.92 9.31 -8.85
CA THR A 201 26.92 10.71 -9.31
C THR A 201 25.51 11.29 -9.44
N GLU A 202 25.42 12.62 -9.55
CA GLU A 202 24.16 13.33 -9.80
C GLU A 202 23.46 12.81 -11.06
N SER A 203 24.18 12.67 -12.17
CA SER A 203 23.63 12.13 -13.42
C SER A 203 23.11 10.69 -13.26
N GLN A 204 23.77 9.86 -12.44
CA GLN A 204 23.32 8.49 -12.16
C GLN A 204 22.01 8.45 -11.35
N ILE A 205 21.74 9.45 -10.52
CA ILE A 205 20.48 9.59 -9.77
C ILE A 205 19.36 10.12 -10.67
N LEU A 206 19.69 11.06 -11.56
CA LEU A 206 18.74 11.68 -12.47
C LEU A 206 18.30 10.75 -13.61
N LEU A 207 19.12 9.75 -13.97
CA LEU A 207 18.78 8.76 -15.00
C LEU A 207 17.50 7.98 -14.65
N PRO A 208 16.43 8.10 -15.48
CA PRO A 208 15.20 7.35 -15.28
C PRO A 208 15.44 5.84 -15.39
N ARG A 209 15.06 5.09 -14.35
CA ARG A 209 15.21 3.62 -14.34
C ARG A 209 14.08 2.91 -15.09
N ARG A 210 12.94 3.56 -15.30
CA ARG A 210 11.78 3.01 -16.01
C ARG A 210 11.53 3.79 -17.28
N TYR A 211 11.02 3.11 -18.31
CA TYR A 211 10.69 3.73 -19.59
C TYR A 211 9.62 4.83 -19.43
N ASP A 212 8.61 4.59 -18.59
CA ASP A 212 7.51 5.55 -18.34
C ASP A 212 7.97 6.83 -17.63
N ASP A 213 9.12 6.80 -16.95
CA ASP A 213 9.72 7.95 -16.24
C ASP A 213 10.63 8.79 -17.17
N ARG A 214 10.68 8.50 -18.48
CA ARG A 214 11.52 9.23 -19.47
C ARG A 214 10.88 10.49 -20.04
N ARG A 215 9.67 10.84 -19.60
CA ARG A 215 9.00 12.04 -20.13
C ARG A 215 9.80 13.30 -19.74
N PRO A 216 9.89 14.29 -20.64
CA PRO A 216 10.73 15.48 -20.46
C PRO A 216 10.19 16.46 -19.42
N ASP A 217 8.99 16.23 -18.87
CA ASP A 217 8.59 16.90 -17.64
C ASP A 217 9.38 16.30 -16.48
N ILE A 218 10.43 16.99 -16.05
CA ILE A 218 11.18 16.67 -14.83
C ILE A 218 10.26 16.96 -13.63
N ARG A 219 9.21 16.16 -13.48
CA ARG A 219 8.51 15.96 -12.22
C ARG A 219 9.40 15.06 -11.40
N LEU A 220 9.68 15.41 -10.14
CA LEU A 220 10.59 14.66 -9.26
C LEU A 220 10.46 13.15 -9.52
N ASN A 221 11.48 12.56 -10.15
CA ASN A 221 11.49 11.12 -10.36
C ASN A 221 11.54 10.42 -8.98
N ARG A 222 11.18 9.14 -8.91
CA ARG A 222 11.11 8.38 -7.65
C ARG A 222 12.41 8.45 -6.82
N SER A 223 13.55 8.65 -7.46
CA SER A 223 14.86 8.83 -6.80
C SER A 223 14.92 10.15 -6.03
N LEU A 224 14.45 11.25 -6.65
CA LEU A 224 14.33 12.56 -6.01
C LEU A 224 13.27 12.57 -4.90
N TRP A 225 12.19 11.79 -5.05
CA TRP A 225 11.15 11.60 -4.02
C TRP A 225 11.71 11.00 -2.72
N LEU A 226 12.41 9.87 -2.80
CA LEU A 226 13.05 9.22 -1.62
C LEU A 226 14.09 10.11 -0.95
N LEU A 227 14.77 10.96 -1.73
CA LEU A 227 15.76 11.87 -1.23
C LEU A 227 15.12 13.07 -0.52
N ALA A 228 14.14 13.73 -1.14
CA ALA A 228 13.42 14.89 -0.58
C ALA A 228 12.63 14.55 0.69
N GLU A 229 12.03 13.36 0.78
CA GLU A 229 11.39 12.84 1.99
C GLU A 229 12.42 12.70 3.13
N GLY A 230 13.58 12.08 2.83
CA GLY A 230 14.70 11.98 3.76
C GLY A 230 15.23 13.34 4.20
N MET A 231 15.26 14.33 3.30
CA MET A 231 15.65 15.71 3.65
C MET A 231 14.65 16.38 4.60
N ARG A 232 13.34 16.08 4.48
CA ARG A 232 12.31 16.63 5.38
C ARG A 232 12.34 16.00 6.76
N GLN A 233 12.61 14.69 6.85
CA GLN A 233 12.72 13.99 8.14
C GLN A 233 13.97 14.40 8.94
N LEU A 234 15.02 14.87 8.28
CA LEU A 234 16.25 15.38 8.93
C LEU A 234 16.14 16.84 9.41
N LYS A 235 15.04 17.54 9.09
CA LYS A 235 14.76 18.91 9.55
C LYS A 235 13.84 18.99 10.78
N ALA A 236 13.37 17.85 11.30
CA ALA A 236 12.64 17.72 12.56
C ALA A 236 13.58 17.13 13.63
#